data_AF-A0A1J5C6X3-F1
#
_entry.id   AF-A0A1J5C6X3-F1
#
_cell.length_a   1.000
_cell.length_b   1.000
_cell.length_c   1.000
_cell.angle_alpha   90.00
_cell.angle_beta   90.00
_cell.angle_gamma   90.00
#
_symmetry.space_group_name_H-M   'P 1'
#
loop_
_entity.id
_entity.type
_entity.pdbx_description
1 polymer ?
#
loop_
_entity_poly.entity_id
_entity_poly.type
_entity_poly.pdbx_seq_one_letter_code
_entity_poly.pdbx_strand_id
1 'polypeptide(L)'
;MDGKDYSVFSILPPFNNLHAQLVNSTTGRLVATNITLTYEAVADAAGSINTSSSTKTNFWSWVVSLYNTLFGTTGSAINVGLTGSVAPSLTPRPMAFNATNDWFEAVGIPVTPYDDNGVKNFYPMVKVVARDASNNVLATARTVLPVSDEMSCKSCHASTSANAAKPAAGWVNASDAEKDWKQNILRLHDDKQLGSALFTTALSSFGYNAAGLYQTALTGKPILCANCHSSNALPGTGVTGISPLTKAIHSRHATVNDPVSGQTLDASTNRTACYLCHPGSVTKCLRGAMGKATDASGNMLMGCQSCHGKMSAVGSASRTGWLQEPTCQSCHHDGIRETNALNASGNPLAWNDTRFATNANAPMAGYNLYRFSKGHGGLQCEACHGATHAEYPSSHVNDNVLSMDTQGHAGTITECGSCHKTVPLTLNGGPHGMHTTGNAWVSAHKDQVKSAGSQSCTYCHGATYRGTALSQVKMARSITTEKGTVNYTAGQTVTCYDCHNGPNGG
;
A
#
# COMPACT_ATOMS: atom_id res chain seq x y z
N MET A 1 8.00 8.08 6.39
CA MET A 1 8.59 9.36 6.82
C MET A 1 10.07 9.13 7.12
N ASP A 2 10.90 10.18 7.11
CA ASP A 2 12.37 10.07 7.19
C ASP A 2 12.92 10.08 8.63
N GLY A 3 12.16 9.52 9.57
CA GLY A 3 12.47 9.62 11.00
C GLY A 3 12.08 10.96 11.62
N LYS A 4 12.59 11.19 12.83
CA LYS A 4 12.20 12.34 13.65
C LYS A 4 12.87 13.66 13.23
N ASP A 5 13.96 13.59 12.48
CA ASP A 5 14.79 14.75 12.11
C ASP A 5 14.71 15.10 10.62
N TYR A 6 14.36 16.34 10.33
CA TYR A 6 14.29 16.94 8.98
C TYR A 6 15.32 18.06 8.79
N SER A 7 16.26 18.23 9.75
CA SER A 7 17.24 19.34 9.72
C SER A 7 18.42 19.12 8.78
N VAL A 8 18.68 17.88 8.36
CA VAL A 8 19.80 17.54 7.47
C VAL A 8 19.34 17.33 6.03
N PHE A 9 18.44 16.37 5.80
CA PHE A 9 17.81 16.15 4.51
C PHE A 9 16.44 15.48 4.67
N SER A 10 15.67 15.47 3.58
CA SER A 10 14.45 14.68 3.44
C SER A 10 14.36 13.97 2.09
N ILE A 11 13.92 12.73 2.13
CA ILE A 11 13.48 11.89 1.00
C ILE A 11 11.96 11.94 0.88
N LEU A 12 11.21 11.72 1.97
CA LEU A 12 9.75 11.75 2.01
C LEU A 12 9.19 12.41 3.30
N PRO A 13 8.12 13.21 3.17
CA PRO A 13 7.44 13.81 4.31
C PRO A 13 6.62 12.77 5.09
N PRO A 14 6.13 13.09 6.30
CA PRO A 14 5.00 12.37 6.89
C PRO A 14 3.77 12.53 5.98
N PHE A 15 3.30 11.44 5.40
CA PHE A 15 2.28 11.49 4.34
C PHE A 15 1.50 10.18 4.29
N ASN A 16 0.20 10.25 4.55
CA ASN A 16 -0.75 9.15 4.42
C ASN A 16 -1.96 9.60 3.60
N ASN A 17 -2.49 8.71 2.77
CA ASN A 17 -3.74 8.95 2.05
C ASN A 17 -4.83 8.07 2.64
N LEU A 18 -5.98 8.69 2.89
CA LEU A 18 -7.18 8.01 3.34
C LEU A 18 -8.25 8.18 2.27
N HIS A 19 -8.72 7.09 1.68
CA HIS A 19 -9.86 7.08 0.76
C HIS A 19 -11.06 6.41 1.42
N ALA A 20 -12.26 6.86 1.05
CA ALA A 20 -13.51 6.30 1.54
C ALA A 20 -14.60 6.37 0.47
N GLN A 21 -15.40 5.30 0.37
CA GLN A 21 -16.59 5.23 -0.45
C GLN A 21 -17.77 4.79 0.43
N LEU A 22 -18.94 5.41 0.25
CA LEU A 22 -20.16 5.04 0.96
C LEU A 22 -21.11 4.33 0.01
N VAL A 23 -21.64 3.18 0.42
CA VAL A 23 -22.63 2.41 -0.34
C VAL A 23 -23.98 2.50 0.34
N ASN A 24 -25.03 2.83 -0.42
CA ASN A 24 -26.40 2.69 0.04
C ASN A 24 -26.80 1.22 -0.05
N SER A 25 -27.01 0.57 1.09
CA SER A 25 -27.27 -0.87 1.13
C SER A 25 -28.59 -1.32 0.53
N THR A 26 -29.54 -0.41 0.34
CA THR A 26 -30.84 -0.70 -0.29
C THR A 26 -30.71 -0.70 -1.82
N THR A 27 -29.92 0.21 -2.38
CA THR A 27 -29.75 0.34 -3.84
C THR A 27 -28.50 -0.34 -4.38
N GLY A 28 -27.53 -0.66 -3.51
CA GLY A 28 -26.21 -1.17 -3.90
C GLY A 28 -25.35 -0.14 -4.65
N ARG A 29 -25.68 1.16 -4.56
CA ARG A 29 -24.99 2.23 -5.29
C ARG A 29 -24.15 3.11 -4.37
N LEU A 30 -23.08 3.66 -4.93
CA LEU A 30 -22.26 4.67 -4.28
C LEU A 30 -23.08 5.94 -3.99
N VAL A 31 -22.79 6.56 -2.84
CA VAL A 31 -23.36 7.82 -2.40
C VAL A 31 -22.25 8.87 -2.37
N ALA A 32 -22.46 9.97 -3.09
CA ALA A 32 -21.47 11.05 -3.24
C ALA A 32 -22.03 12.45 -2.91
N THR A 33 -23.36 12.58 -2.81
CA THR A 33 -24.05 13.87 -2.61
C THR A 33 -24.84 13.89 -1.32
N ASN A 34 -25.08 15.09 -0.78
CA ASN A 34 -25.83 15.32 0.46
C ASN A 34 -25.31 14.55 1.68
N ILE A 35 -24.00 14.25 1.66
CA ILE A 35 -23.30 13.59 2.75
C ILE A 35 -22.00 14.32 3.06
N THR A 36 -21.53 14.15 4.29
CA THR A 36 -20.19 14.58 4.71
C THR A 36 -19.45 13.38 5.28
N LEU A 37 -18.18 13.23 4.91
CA LEU A 37 -17.28 12.25 5.52
C LEU A 37 -16.23 12.99 6.33
N THR A 38 -15.97 12.47 7.53
CA THR A 38 -14.94 12.97 8.42
C THR A 38 -14.08 11.83 8.94
N TYR A 39 -12.84 12.12 9.32
CA TYR A 39 -11.97 11.21 10.05
C TYR A 39 -11.58 11.79 11.42
N GLU A 40 -11.43 10.92 12.40
CA GLU A 40 -10.94 11.24 13.74
C GLU A 40 -10.07 10.11 14.28
N ALA A 41 -9.16 10.43 15.20
CA ALA A 41 -8.33 9.43 15.87
C ALA A 41 -9.21 8.50 16.71
N VAL A 42 -8.88 7.21 16.71
CA VAL A 42 -9.54 6.23 17.58
C VAL A 42 -8.48 5.32 18.18
N ALA A 43 -8.68 4.91 19.42
CA ALA A 43 -7.80 3.92 20.04
C ALA A 43 -7.95 2.57 19.35
N ASP A 44 -6.84 1.86 19.17
CA ASP A 44 -6.88 0.45 18.77
C ASP A 44 -7.27 -0.46 19.95
N ALA A 45 -7.32 -1.77 19.70
CA ALA A 45 -7.71 -2.74 20.72
C ALA A 45 -6.74 -2.81 21.92
N ALA A 46 -5.51 -2.31 21.77
CA ALA A 46 -4.52 -2.21 22.85
C ALA A 46 -4.60 -0.86 23.59
N GLY A 47 -5.51 0.04 23.20
CA GLY A 47 -5.64 1.37 23.78
C GLY A 47 -4.69 2.41 23.20
N SER A 48 -3.90 2.07 22.16
CA SER A 48 -2.97 3.01 21.53
C SER A 48 -3.73 3.97 20.63
N ILE A 49 -3.53 5.28 20.82
CA ILE A 49 -4.17 6.35 20.05
C ILE A 49 -3.14 7.42 19.68
N ASN A 50 -3.27 7.97 18.47
CA ASN A 50 -2.40 9.04 17.98
C ASN A 50 -3.24 10.25 17.58
N THR A 51 -3.28 11.27 18.45
CA THR A 51 -4.09 12.49 18.25
C THR A 51 -3.26 13.70 17.79
N SER A 52 -1.94 13.56 17.69
CA SER A 52 -1.04 14.61 17.22
C SER A 52 0.31 14.05 16.79
N SER A 53 0.94 14.68 15.80
CA SER A 53 2.29 14.33 15.34
C SER A 53 3.34 15.38 15.69
N SER A 54 2.93 16.61 16.01
CA SER A 54 3.82 17.77 16.06
C SER A 54 4.88 17.76 17.14
N THR A 55 4.66 17.01 18.21
CA THR A 55 5.64 16.84 19.30
C THR A 55 6.58 15.66 19.08
N LYS A 56 6.38 14.87 18.01
CA LYS A 56 7.02 13.58 17.78
C LYS A 56 8.08 13.64 16.66
N THR A 57 8.21 14.78 15.97
CA THR A 57 9.16 15.08 14.89
C THR A 57 9.39 16.58 14.79
N ASN A 58 10.51 17.01 14.22
CA ASN A 58 10.76 18.43 13.91
C ASN A 58 10.33 18.84 12.48
N PHE A 59 9.53 18.01 11.79
CA PHE A 59 9.08 18.26 10.41
C PHE A 59 8.56 19.69 10.17
N TRP A 60 7.67 20.20 11.03
CA TRP A 60 7.08 21.53 10.87
C TRP A 60 8.08 22.68 11.04
N SER A 61 9.23 22.45 11.69
CA SER A 61 10.32 23.44 11.74
C SER A 61 11.02 23.61 10.40
N TRP A 62 10.98 22.58 9.54
CA TRP A 62 11.76 22.49 8.31
C TRP A 62 10.92 22.43 7.04
N VAL A 63 9.60 22.23 7.17
CA VAL A 63 8.68 22.04 6.04
C VAL A 63 8.76 23.17 5.01
N VAL A 64 8.86 24.43 5.46
CA VAL A 64 8.96 25.58 4.54
C VAL A 64 10.30 25.55 3.79
N SER A 65 11.41 25.22 4.46
CA SER A 65 12.71 25.14 3.79
C SER A 65 12.79 23.98 2.79
N LEU A 66 12.07 22.89 3.04
CA LEU A 66 12.12 21.68 2.22
C LEU A 66 11.11 21.70 1.07
N TYR A 67 9.88 22.14 1.32
CA TYR A 67 8.73 21.85 0.45
C TYR A 67 8.00 23.10 -0.09
N ASN A 68 8.39 24.32 0.30
CA ASN A 68 7.67 25.54 -0.10
C ASN A 68 7.62 25.75 -1.62
N THR A 69 8.64 25.33 -2.35
CA THR A 69 8.64 25.41 -3.82
C THR A 69 7.57 24.54 -4.48
N LEU A 70 7.13 23.47 -3.80
CA LEU A 70 6.16 22.50 -4.32
C LEU A 70 4.75 22.75 -3.78
N PHE A 71 4.63 23.14 -2.50
CA PHE A 71 3.34 23.22 -1.80
C PHE A 71 3.03 24.61 -1.24
N GLY A 72 3.88 25.60 -1.50
CA GLY A 72 3.78 26.93 -0.88
C GLY A 72 3.91 26.83 0.64
N THR A 73 3.15 27.67 1.36
CA THR A 73 3.08 27.63 2.82
C THR A 73 2.09 26.58 3.34
N THR A 74 1.46 25.79 2.48
CA THR A 74 0.56 24.70 2.88
C THR A 74 1.34 23.67 3.71
N GLY A 75 0.81 23.29 4.87
CA GLY A 75 1.48 22.40 5.81
C GLY A 75 2.50 23.06 6.74
N SER A 76 2.68 24.39 6.68
CA SER A 76 3.47 25.13 7.68
C SER A 76 2.79 25.20 9.05
N ALA A 77 1.46 25.13 9.09
CA ALA A 77 0.71 25.05 10.32
C ALA A 77 0.93 23.71 11.03
N ILE A 78 1.06 23.76 12.35
CA ILE A 78 1.28 22.60 13.20
C ILE A 78 0.19 21.53 12.98
N ASN A 79 0.61 20.27 12.84
CA ASN A 79 -0.24 19.12 12.51
C ASN A 79 -0.95 19.20 11.14
N VAL A 80 -0.64 20.16 10.28
CA VAL A 80 -1.16 20.22 8.91
C VAL A 80 -0.12 19.64 7.95
N GLY A 81 -0.57 18.76 7.05
CA GLY A 81 0.26 18.14 6.02
C GLY A 81 0.40 19.03 4.78
N LEU A 82 1.26 18.62 3.85
CA LEU A 82 1.62 19.40 2.66
C LEU A 82 0.44 19.71 1.72
N THR A 83 -0.64 18.95 1.84
CA THR A 83 -1.88 19.04 1.04
C THR A 83 -3.04 19.64 1.84
N GLY A 84 -2.80 20.12 3.06
CA GLY A 84 -3.81 20.75 3.92
C GLY A 84 -4.59 19.79 4.84
N SER A 85 -4.45 18.47 4.65
CA SER A 85 -5.02 17.49 5.58
C SER A 85 -4.36 17.60 6.96
N VAL A 86 -5.16 17.44 8.02
CA VAL A 86 -4.69 17.59 9.40
C VAL A 86 -4.38 16.22 9.99
N ALA A 87 -3.39 16.11 10.88
CA ALA A 87 -3.18 14.90 11.65
C ALA A 87 -4.50 14.51 12.37
N PRO A 88 -4.80 13.19 12.52
CA PRO A 88 -5.98 12.76 13.23
C PRO A 88 -5.98 13.30 14.65
N SER A 89 -7.15 13.70 15.15
CA SER A 89 -7.37 14.17 16.51
C SER A 89 -8.75 13.69 16.99
N LEU A 90 -9.13 13.99 18.23
CA LEU A 90 -10.51 13.74 18.70
C LEU A 90 -11.55 14.69 18.10
N THR A 91 -11.10 15.71 17.35
CA THR A 91 -11.99 16.56 16.56
C THR A 91 -12.09 16.00 15.14
N PRO A 92 -13.31 15.71 14.64
CA PRO A 92 -13.52 15.27 13.28
C PRO A 92 -12.96 16.25 12.25
N ARG A 93 -12.24 15.72 11.25
CA ARG A 93 -11.69 16.48 10.13
C ARG A 93 -12.37 16.08 8.83
N PRO A 94 -12.78 17.03 7.98
CA PRO A 94 -13.49 16.72 6.75
C PRO A 94 -12.59 15.99 5.75
N MET A 95 -13.21 15.13 4.95
CA MET A 95 -12.64 14.55 3.73
C MET A 95 -13.24 15.27 2.52
N ALA A 96 -12.44 15.50 1.48
CA ALA A 96 -12.88 16.14 0.25
C ALA A 96 -13.39 15.10 -0.75
N PHE A 97 -14.47 15.39 -1.47
CA PHE A 97 -14.93 14.52 -2.54
C PHE A 97 -14.08 14.72 -3.82
N ASN A 98 -13.53 13.63 -4.34
CA ASN A 98 -12.78 13.60 -5.59
C ASN A 98 -13.68 13.04 -6.71
N ALA A 99 -14.16 13.93 -7.57
CA ALA A 99 -15.07 13.56 -8.66
C ALA A 99 -14.41 12.69 -9.75
N THR A 100 -13.09 12.80 -9.93
CA THR A 100 -12.36 11.96 -10.90
C THR A 100 -12.33 10.51 -10.45
N ASN A 101 -12.12 10.27 -9.15
CA ASN A 101 -11.98 8.93 -8.60
C ASN A 101 -13.26 8.40 -7.93
N ASP A 102 -14.32 9.22 -7.81
CA ASP A 102 -15.61 8.87 -7.19
C ASP A 102 -15.45 8.34 -5.75
N TRP A 103 -14.69 9.08 -4.94
CA TRP A 103 -14.45 8.78 -3.53
C TRP A 103 -14.31 10.06 -2.70
N PHE A 104 -14.33 9.92 -1.37
CA PHE A 104 -13.87 10.94 -0.44
C PHE A 104 -12.42 10.67 -0.07
N GLU A 105 -11.61 11.72 0.03
CA GLU A 105 -10.19 11.61 0.36
C GLU A 105 -9.73 12.63 1.39
N ALA A 106 -8.76 12.21 2.19
CA ALA A 106 -7.85 13.08 2.92
C ALA A 106 -6.43 12.67 2.52
N VAL A 107 -5.84 13.45 1.61
CA VAL A 107 -4.52 13.20 1.03
C VAL A 107 -3.47 13.84 1.93
N GLY A 108 -2.31 13.19 2.12
CA GLY A 108 -1.16 13.78 2.81
C GLY A 108 -1.33 14.06 4.30
N ILE A 109 -2.06 13.20 5.01
CA ILE A 109 -2.21 13.23 6.47
C ILE A 109 -0.83 13.03 7.13
N PRO A 110 -0.34 13.97 7.97
CA PRO A 110 1.00 13.90 8.55
C PRO A 110 0.99 13.11 9.87
N VAL A 111 0.79 11.79 9.80
CA VAL A 111 0.85 10.91 10.98
C VAL A 111 2.29 10.44 11.27
N THR A 112 2.59 10.10 12.52
CA THR A 112 3.90 9.58 12.97
C THR A 112 3.74 8.21 13.63
N PRO A 113 4.77 7.34 13.69
CA PRO A 113 4.63 5.98 14.23
C PRO A 113 4.74 5.94 15.77
N TYR A 114 4.33 7.01 16.45
CA TYR A 114 4.33 7.12 17.90
C TYR A 114 2.97 7.59 18.37
N ASP A 115 2.39 6.87 19.32
CA ASP A 115 1.12 7.23 19.94
C ASP A 115 1.29 8.39 20.93
N ASP A 116 0.22 8.80 21.59
CA ASP A 116 0.22 9.97 22.47
C ASP A 116 1.06 9.78 23.75
N ASN A 117 1.35 8.53 24.13
CA ASN A 117 2.26 8.19 25.21
C ASN A 117 3.72 8.04 24.73
N GLY A 118 3.98 8.31 23.45
CA GLY A 118 5.29 8.12 22.82
C GLY A 118 5.64 6.65 22.55
N VAL A 119 4.67 5.73 22.70
CA VAL A 119 4.86 4.31 22.42
C VAL A 119 4.78 4.10 20.92
N LYS A 120 5.63 3.20 20.42
CA LYS A 120 5.71 2.88 19.00
C LYS A 120 4.43 2.19 18.53
N ASN A 121 3.76 2.77 17.53
CA ASN A 121 2.64 2.15 16.84
C ASN A 121 2.70 2.49 15.35
N PHE A 122 3.02 1.51 14.51
CA PHE A 122 3.12 1.67 13.05
C PHE A 122 1.75 1.64 12.34
N TYR A 123 0.69 1.27 13.06
CA TYR A 123 -0.66 1.13 12.52
C TYR A 123 -1.68 1.90 13.37
N PRO A 124 -1.47 3.21 13.58
CA PRO A 124 -2.44 4.03 14.30
C PRO A 124 -3.79 4.00 13.58
N MET A 125 -4.86 3.94 14.37
CA MET A 125 -6.21 3.79 13.87
C MET A 125 -6.92 5.14 13.74
N VAL A 126 -7.75 5.25 12.70
CA VAL A 126 -8.73 6.32 12.53
C VAL A 126 -10.12 5.74 12.36
N LYS A 127 -11.12 6.50 12.77
CA LYS A 127 -12.52 6.25 12.49
C LYS A 127 -13.00 7.24 11.44
N VAL A 128 -13.61 6.72 10.39
CA VAL A 128 -14.30 7.49 9.36
C VAL A 128 -15.79 7.47 9.68
N VAL A 129 -16.43 8.65 9.66
CA VAL A 129 -17.85 8.81 9.96
C VAL A 129 -18.52 9.51 8.78
N ALA A 130 -19.54 8.86 8.21
CA ALA A 130 -20.41 9.44 7.20
C ALA A 130 -21.68 10.00 7.84
N ARG A 131 -22.07 11.22 7.47
CA ARG A 131 -23.27 11.89 7.97
C ARG A 131 -24.12 12.44 6.83
N ASP A 132 -25.43 12.50 7.03
CA ASP A 132 -26.35 13.20 6.12
C ASP A 132 -26.30 14.72 6.32
N ALA A 133 -27.07 15.46 5.51
CA ALA A 133 -27.20 16.91 5.61
C ALA A 133 -27.82 17.40 6.94
N SER A 134 -28.51 16.53 7.68
CA SER A 134 -29.06 16.80 9.00
C SER A 134 -28.10 16.39 10.13
N ASN A 135 -26.85 16.04 9.80
CA ASN A 135 -25.79 15.62 10.71
C ASN A 135 -26.03 14.26 11.41
N ASN A 136 -26.99 13.47 10.95
CA ASN A 136 -27.22 12.11 11.45
C ASN A 136 -26.12 11.18 10.93
N VAL A 137 -25.63 10.29 11.78
CA VAL A 137 -24.64 9.28 11.38
C VAL A 137 -25.31 8.23 10.50
N LEU A 138 -24.77 8.03 9.30
CA LEU A 138 -25.23 7.01 8.35
C LEU A 138 -24.41 5.71 8.48
N ALA A 139 -23.09 5.84 8.62
CA ALA A 139 -22.16 4.73 8.72
C ALA A 139 -20.85 5.15 9.40
N THR A 140 -20.15 4.18 9.95
CA THR A 140 -18.80 4.34 10.51
C THR A 140 -17.89 3.22 10.03
N ALA A 141 -16.63 3.54 9.76
CA ALA A 141 -15.59 2.57 9.43
C ALA A 141 -14.34 2.85 10.26
N ARG A 142 -13.55 1.83 10.57
CA ARG A 142 -12.28 1.97 11.28
C ARG A 142 -11.17 1.38 10.42
N THR A 143 -10.08 2.12 10.25
CA THR A 143 -8.95 1.69 9.42
C THR A 143 -7.64 2.27 9.95
N VAL A 144 -6.53 1.76 9.45
CA VAL A 144 -5.18 2.21 9.81
C VAL A 144 -4.73 3.39 8.95
N LEU A 145 -3.88 4.25 9.50
CA LEU A 145 -3.00 5.14 8.75
C LEU A 145 -1.55 4.65 8.91
N PRO A 146 -1.13 3.64 8.13
CA PRO A 146 0.15 2.98 8.36
C PRO A 146 1.31 3.95 8.15
N VAL A 147 2.26 3.94 9.07
CA VAL A 147 3.38 4.86 9.06
C VAL A 147 4.61 4.20 9.66
N SER A 148 5.77 4.54 9.13
CA SER A 148 7.05 4.05 9.63
C SER A 148 8.16 5.06 9.43
N ASP A 149 9.16 4.94 10.28
CA ASP A 149 10.47 5.60 10.29
C ASP A 149 11.63 4.59 10.30
N GLU A 150 11.38 3.34 9.89
CA GLU A 150 12.35 2.23 9.96
C GLU A 150 13.47 2.26 8.91
N MET A 151 13.56 3.29 8.08
CA MET A 151 14.61 3.36 7.06
C MET A 151 16.00 3.30 7.73
N SER A 152 16.75 2.24 7.44
CA SER A 152 17.94 1.85 8.20
C SER A 152 19.24 2.17 7.47
N CYS A 153 19.31 3.34 6.84
CA CYS A 153 20.55 3.81 6.19
C CYS A 153 21.74 3.83 7.15
N LYS A 154 21.47 4.05 8.45
CA LYS A 154 22.45 3.97 9.54
C LYS A 154 23.19 2.64 9.64
N SER A 155 22.65 1.54 9.10
CA SER A 155 23.34 0.24 9.12
C SER A 155 24.69 0.30 8.41
N CYS A 156 24.80 1.14 7.37
CA CYS A 156 26.04 1.33 6.62
C CYS A 156 26.64 2.74 6.76
N HIS A 157 25.80 3.76 6.95
CA HIS A 157 26.23 5.17 6.90
C HIS A 157 26.47 5.81 8.27
N ALA A 158 26.25 5.11 9.39
CA ALA A 158 26.61 5.64 10.70
C ALA A 158 28.13 5.62 10.90
N SER A 159 28.65 6.55 11.70
CA SER A 159 30.06 6.62 12.05
C SER A 159 30.55 5.38 12.83
N THR A 160 29.61 4.63 13.41
CA THR A 160 29.85 3.35 14.10
C THR A 160 29.77 2.13 13.18
N SER A 161 29.43 2.30 11.91
CA SER A 161 29.36 1.23 10.90
C SER A 161 30.73 0.86 10.32
N ALA A 162 30.76 -0.23 9.54
CA ALA A 162 31.93 -0.63 8.79
C ALA A 162 32.34 0.43 7.75
N ASN A 163 33.65 0.51 7.45
CA ASN A 163 34.23 1.57 6.62
C ASN A 163 33.84 1.54 5.13
N ALA A 164 33.03 0.57 4.68
CA ALA A 164 32.66 0.42 3.27
C ALA A 164 31.92 1.66 2.71
N ALA A 165 31.17 2.37 3.55
CA ALA A 165 30.48 3.61 3.19
C ALA A 165 31.10 4.87 3.83
N LYS A 166 32.34 4.78 4.34
CA LYS A 166 33.03 5.89 4.98
C LYS A 166 33.36 6.98 3.94
N PRO A 167 32.98 8.25 4.17
CA PRO A 167 33.43 9.35 3.32
C PRO A 167 34.95 9.47 3.29
N ALA A 168 35.52 10.01 2.21
CA ALA A 168 36.96 10.10 1.99
C ALA A 168 37.68 10.88 3.11
N ALA A 169 37.06 11.96 3.58
CA ALA A 169 37.58 12.78 4.66
C ALA A 169 37.18 12.27 6.06
N GLY A 170 36.63 11.05 6.15
CA GLY A 170 36.30 10.35 7.38
C GLY A 170 34.83 10.39 7.79
N TRP A 171 34.54 9.70 8.89
CA TRP A 171 33.22 9.76 9.55
C TRP A 171 33.03 11.11 10.24
N VAL A 172 31.80 11.62 10.24
CA VAL A 172 31.46 12.91 10.86
C VAL A 172 31.47 12.82 12.39
N ASN A 173 31.04 11.69 12.97
CA ASN A 173 30.92 11.47 14.41
C ASN A 173 30.05 12.53 15.11
N ALA A 174 28.88 12.84 14.56
CA ALA A 174 27.96 13.77 15.21
C ALA A 174 27.43 13.17 16.52
N SER A 175 27.23 14.00 17.54
CA SER A 175 26.69 13.56 18.84
C SER A 175 25.25 13.07 18.75
N ASP A 176 24.47 13.64 17.84
CA ASP A 176 23.12 13.19 17.51
C ASP A 176 23.21 12.05 16.47
N ALA A 177 22.78 10.86 16.87
CA ALA A 177 22.87 9.67 16.03
C ALA A 177 22.03 9.77 14.74
N GLU A 178 20.90 10.47 14.74
CA GLU A 178 20.09 10.68 13.54
C GLU A 178 20.79 11.63 12.56
N LYS A 179 21.41 12.69 13.08
CA LYS A 179 22.18 13.62 12.25
C LYS A 179 23.46 12.99 11.72
N ASP A 180 24.11 12.14 12.49
CA ASP A 180 25.39 11.51 12.15
C ASP A 180 25.33 10.77 10.80
N TRP A 181 24.46 9.76 10.70
CA TRP A 181 24.37 8.99 9.47
C TRP A 181 23.84 9.82 8.29
N LYS A 182 22.95 10.80 8.54
CA LYS A 182 22.46 11.70 7.50
C LYS A 182 23.55 12.59 6.93
N GLN A 183 24.38 13.16 7.82
CA GLN A 183 25.53 14.00 7.45
C GLN A 183 26.59 13.19 6.70
N ASN A 184 26.87 11.96 7.13
CA ASN A 184 27.77 11.04 6.43
C ASN A 184 27.27 10.73 5.00
N ILE A 185 25.95 10.56 4.79
CA ILE A 185 25.37 10.39 3.45
C ILE A 185 25.64 11.61 2.58
N LEU A 186 25.38 12.83 3.09
CA LEU A 186 25.62 14.05 2.31
C LEU A 186 27.11 14.21 1.96
N ARG A 187 28.00 13.89 2.90
CA ARG A 187 29.45 13.95 2.68
C ARG A 187 29.91 12.93 1.64
N LEU A 188 29.44 11.69 1.74
CA LEU A 188 29.73 10.66 0.74
C LEU A 188 29.12 11.01 -0.63
N HIS A 189 27.95 11.65 -0.65
CA HIS A 189 27.36 12.15 -1.89
C HIS A 189 28.27 13.21 -2.53
N ASP A 190 28.69 14.20 -1.75
CA ASP A 190 29.58 15.26 -2.21
C ASP A 190 30.91 14.70 -2.75
N ASP A 191 31.53 13.71 -2.07
CA ASP A 191 32.74 13.02 -2.55
C ASP A 191 32.57 12.40 -3.95
N LYS A 192 31.34 12.06 -4.35
CA LYS A 192 31.04 11.43 -5.64
C LYS A 192 30.57 12.41 -6.70
N GLN A 193 30.09 13.60 -6.32
CA GLN A 193 29.43 14.53 -7.24
C GLN A 193 30.18 15.86 -7.40
N LEU A 194 30.98 16.29 -6.43
CA LEU A 194 31.77 17.51 -6.54
C LEU A 194 32.70 17.47 -7.77
N GLY A 195 32.79 18.59 -8.46
CA GLY A 195 33.51 18.72 -9.74
C GLY A 195 32.66 18.42 -10.97
N SER A 196 31.47 17.83 -10.83
CA SER A 196 30.52 17.70 -11.94
C SER A 196 29.85 19.04 -12.25
N ALA A 197 29.89 19.48 -13.51
CA ALA A 197 29.21 20.70 -13.95
C ALA A 197 27.70 20.67 -13.65
N LEU A 198 27.08 19.49 -13.79
CA LEU A 198 25.66 19.29 -13.50
C LEU A 198 25.35 19.47 -12.01
N PHE A 199 26.21 18.96 -11.13
CA PHE A 199 26.04 19.13 -9.69
C PHE A 199 26.26 20.58 -9.26
N THR A 200 27.30 21.25 -9.78
CA THR A 200 27.54 22.69 -9.54
C THR A 200 26.33 23.54 -9.95
N THR A 201 25.73 23.23 -11.09
CA THR A 201 24.53 23.92 -11.60
C THR A 201 23.30 23.64 -10.73
N ALA A 202 23.13 22.40 -10.26
CA ALA A 202 22.05 22.06 -9.34
C ALA A 202 22.22 22.78 -7.99
N LEU A 203 23.43 22.84 -7.42
CA LEU A 203 23.71 23.57 -6.19
C LEU A 203 23.33 25.05 -6.31
N SER A 204 23.76 25.72 -7.38
CA SER A 204 23.43 27.14 -7.58
C SER A 204 21.94 27.39 -7.77
N SER A 205 21.25 26.51 -8.51
CA SER A 205 19.82 26.63 -8.81
C SER A 205 18.94 26.61 -7.55
N PHE A 206 19.36 25.89 -6.52
CA PHE A 206 18.65 25.81 -5.24
C PHE A 206 19.31 26.65 -4.15
N GLY A 207 20.29 27.49 -4.47
CA GLY A 207 21.02 28.33 -3.51
C GLY A 207 21.71 27.52 -2.41
N TYR A 208 22.24 26.35 -2.77
CA TYR A 208 23.05 25.51 -1.91
C TYR A 208 24.52 25.97 -1.94
N ASN A 209 25.28 25.61 -0.91
CA ASN A 209 26.68 25.96 -0.80
C ASN A 209 27.49 25.29 -1.93
N ALA A 210 28.40 26.04 -2.57
CA ALA A 210 29.25 25.54 -3.64
C ALA A 210 30.20 24.41 -3.19
N ALA A 211 30.49 24.31 -1.89
CA ALA A 211 31.27 23.23 -1.31
C ALA A 211 30.48 21.91 -1.14
N GLY A 212 29.17 21.89 -1.42
CA GLY A 212 28.35 20.68 -1.44
C GLY A 212 27.14 20.68 -0.51
N LEU A 213 26.42 19.57 -0.51
CA LEU A 213 25.20 19.36 0.28
C LEU A 213 25.48 19.28 1.78
N TYR A 214 26.60 18.66 2.19
CA TYR A 214 26.96 18.56 3.60
C TYR A 214 27.16 19.95 4.22
N GLN A 215 27.95 20.81 3.57
CA GLN A 215 28.18 22.18 4.05
C GLN A 215 26.87 22.98 4.06
N THR A 216 25.99 22.76 3.08
CA THR A 216 24.67 23.39 3.02
C THR A 216 23.82 23.04 4.25
N ALA A 217 23.73 21.75 4.59
CA ALA A 217 22.98 21.30 5.76
C ALA A 217 23.54 21.88 7.07
N LEU A 218 24.86 21.99 7.21
CA LEU A 218 25.49 22.61 8.39
C LEU A 218 25.14 24.09 8.57
N THR A 219 24.80 24.80 7.49
CA THR A 219 24.34 26.20 7.55
C THR A 219 22.85 26.34 7.92
N GLY A 220 22.19 25.25 8.32
CA GLY A 220 20.77 25.24 8.66
C GLY A 220 19.86 25.25 7.43
N LYS A 221 20.33 24.72 6.30
CA LYS A 221 19.52 24.56 5.09
C LYS A 221 19.42 23.08 4.72
N PRO A 222 18.34 22.38 5.12
CA PRO A 222 18.17 20.97 4.82
C PRO A 222 17.98 20.72 3.33
N ILE A 223 18.36 19.52 2.89
CA ILE A 223 18.29 19.12 1.47
C ILE A 223 17.03 18.31 1.21
N LEU A 224 16.14 18.76 0.32
CA LEU A 224 15.15 17.87 -0.27
C LEU A 224 15.79 17.11 -1.43
N CYS A 225 15.99 15.79 -1.30
CA CYS A 225 16.64 14.97 -2.34
C CYS A 225 15.93 15.10 -3.70
N ALA A 226 14.61 15.26 -3.65
CA ALA A 226 13.77 15.40 -4.84
C ALA A 226 14.09 16.67 -5.66
N ASN A 227 14.61 17.74 -5.03
CA ASN A 227 14.96 18.98 -5.76
C ASN A 227 15.88 18.68 -6.95
N CYS A 228 16.91 17.84 -6.75
CA CYS A 228 17.83 17.44 -7.80
C CYS A 228 17.39 16.16 -8.52
N HIS A 229 16.89 15.17 -7.77
CA HIS A 229 16.49 13.86 -8.30
C HIS A 229 14.98 13.75 -8.46
N SER A 230 14.46 13.79 -9.69
CA SER A 230 13.00 13.74 -9.92
C SER A 230 12.33 12.53 -9.24
N SER A 231 11.10 12.74 -8.74
CA SER A 231 10.32 11.71 -8.06
C SER A 231 8.84 11.84 -8.39
N ASN A 232 8.20 10.74 -8.80
CA ASN A 232 6.76 10.73 -9.02
C ASN A 232 5.93 10.79 -7.71
N ALA A 233 6.56 10.59 -6.54
CA ALA A 233 5.91 10.86 -5.25
C ALA A 233 5.86 12.37 -4.94
N LEU A 234 6.71 13.17 -5.58
CA LEU A 234 6.73 14.63 -5.49
C LEU A 234 6.79 15.20 -6.92
N PRO A 235 5.68 15.15 -7.68
CA PRO A 235 5.66 15.54 -9.09
C PRO A 235 6.18 16.98 -9.32
N GLY A 236 6.78 17.22 -10.49
CA GLY A 236 7.36 18.53 -10.84
C GLY A 236 8.76 18.79 -10.27
N THR A 237 9.38 17.78 -9.65
CA THR A 237 10.74 17.87 -9.09
C THR A 237 11.82 17.37 -10.04
N GLY A 238 13.07 17.71 -9.73
CA GLY A 238 14.28 17.20 -10.38
C GLY A 238 14.95 18.20 -11.33
N VAL A 239 16.20 17.90 -11.66
CA VAL A 239 17.01 18.67 -12.63
C VAL A 239 17.28 17.81 -13.85
N THR A 240 17.08 18.37 -15.05
CA THR A 240 17.34 17.69 -16.32
C THR A 240 18.76 17.12 -16.36
N GLY A 241 18.89 15.86 -16.75
CA GLY A 241 20.17 15.14 -16.81
C GLY A 241 20.56 14.42 -15.52
N ILE A 242 19.95 14.75 -14.38
CA ILE A 242 20.11 13.99 -13.13
C ILE A 242 19.11 12.84 -13.14
N SER A 243 19.57 11.63 -12.82
CA SER A 243 18.69 10.45 -12.77
C SER A 243 17.59 10.59 -11.70
N PRO A 244 16.36 10.12 -11.97
CA PRO A 244 15.29 10.08 -10.96
C PRO A 244 15.72 9.37 -9.68
N LEU A 245 15.14 9.76 -8.54
CA LEU A 245 15.55 9.29 -7.21
C LEU A 245 15.47 7.77 -7.08
N THR A 246 14.42 7.16 -7.65
CA THR A 246 14.26 5.70 -7.65
C THR A 246 15.43 5.03 -8.36
N LYS A 247 15.81 5.48 -9.55
CA LYS A 247 16.99 4.96 -10.26
C LYS A 247 18.28 5.20 -9.47
N ALA A 248 18.50 6.43 -9.02
CA ALA A 248 19.73 6.83 -8.34
C ALA A 248 20.03 5.97 -7.11
N ILE A 249 19.03 5.77 -6.24
CA ILE A 249 19.18 4.97 -5.03
C ILE A 249 19.32 3.49 -5.36
N HIS A 250 18.39 2.91 -6.13
CA HIS A 250 18.38 1.46 -6.35
C HIS A 250 19.60 0.99 -7.15
N SER A 251 19.96 1.66 -8.27
CA SER A 251 21.12 1.26 -9.07
C SER A 251 22.42 1.34 -8.29
N ARG A 252 22.57 2.35 -7.41
CA ARG A 252 23.79 2.53 -6.63
C ARG A 252 23.92 1.47 -5.54
N HIS A 253 22.82 1.09 -4.90
CA HIS A 253 22.83 0.14 -3.80
C HIS A 253 22.79 -1.32 -4.24
N ALA A 254 22.38 -1.62 -5.47
CA ALA A 254 22.33 -2.99 -6.00
C ALA A 254 23.64 -3.77 -5.80
N THR A 255 24.80 -3.13 -6.00
CA THR A 255 26.12 -3.76 -5.88
C THR A 255 26.75 -3.63 -4.49
N VAL A 256 26.07 -3.01 -3.53
CA VAL A 256 26.57 -2.85 -2.15
C VAL A 256 26.34 -4.14 -1.38
N ASN A 257 27.33 -4.56 -0.59
CA ASN A 257 27.18 -5.71 0.29
C ASN A 257 26.39 -5.34 1.54
N ASP A 258 25.41 -6.17 1.88
CA ASP A 258 24.75 -6.14 3.17
C ASP A 258 25.77 -6.52 4.27
N PRO A 259 25.98 -5.67 5.28
CA PRO A 259 26.95 -5.94 6.34
C PRO A 259 26.60 -7.17 7.18
N VAL A 260 25.36 -7.64 7.18
CA VAL A 260 24.92 -8.82 7.94
C VAL A 260 25.13 -10.09 7.13
N SER A 261 24.63 -10.15 5.89
CA SER A 261 24.69 -11.37 5.08
C SER A 261 25.98 -11.51 4.25
N GLY A 262 26.71 -10.42 4.02
CA GLY A 262 27.89 -10.39 3.15
C GLY A 262 27.59 -10.49 1.65
N GLN A 263 26.32 -10.64 1.26
CA GLN A 263 25.88 -10.69 -0.14
C GLN A 263 25.58 -9.28 -0.66
N THR A 264 25.63 -9.10 -1.99
CA THR A 264 25.14 -7.86 -2.58
C THR A 264 23.63 -7.73 -2.35
N LEU A 265 23.14 -6.50 -2.22
CA LEU A 265 21.70 -6.25 -2.05
C LEU A 265 20.88 -6.73 -3.26
N ASP A 266 21.47 -6.79 -4.46
CA ASP A 266 20.83 -7.35 -5.66
C ASP A 266 20.71 -8.88 -5.64
N ALA A 267 21.59 -9.58 -4.91
CA ALA A 267 21.58 -11.03 -4.79
C ALA A 267 20.58 -11.55 -3.74
N SER A 268 20.03 -10.66 -2.91
CA SER A 268 19.06 -11.04 -1.87
C SER A 268 17.81 -11.69 -2.48
N THR A 269 17.52 -12.90 -2.02
CA THR A 269 16.33 -13.69 -2.40
C THR A 269 15.17 -13.54 -1.42
N ASN A 270 15.34 -12.72 -0.37
CA ASN A 270 14.32 -12.47 0.64
C ASN A 270 14.12 -10.96 0.87
N ARG A 271 13.17 -10.61 1.74
CA ARG A 271 12.73 -9.22 1.95
C ARG A 271 13.78 -8.32 2.64
N THR A 272 14.83 -8.88 3.23
CA THR A 272 15.78 -8.16 4.08
C THR A 272 16.45 -7.01 3.34
N ALA A 273 16.96 -7.22 2.12
CA ALA A 273 17.59 -6.15 1.36
C ALA A 273 16.65 -4.97 1.07
N CYS A 274 15.38 -5.25 0.75
CA CYS A 274 14.38 -4.21 0.53
C CYS A 274 14.02 -3.49 1.84
N TYR A 275 13.94 -4.22 2.95
CA TYR A 275 13.58 -3.70 4.28
C TYR A 275 14.69 -2.90 4.97
N LEU A 276 15.89 -2.85 4.41
CA LEU A 276 16.91 -1.89 4.85
C LEU A 276 16.54 -0.44 4.50
N CYS A 277 15.82 -0.25 3.38
CA CYS A 277 15.46 1.08 2.87
C CYS A 277 13.96 1.35 2.95
N HIS A 278 13.13 0.32 2.82
CA HIS A 278 11.68 0.41 2.96
C HIS A 278 11.24 -0.07 4.35
N PRO A 279 10.11 0.42 4.88
CA PRO A 279 9.56 -0.09 6.13
C PRO A 279 9.41 -1.61 6.10
N GLY A 280 9.80 -2.33 7.15
CA GLY A 280 9.62 -3.78 7.11
C GLY A 280 10.34 -4.63 8.14
N SER A 281 11.38 -4.13 8.79
CA SER A 281 12.10 -4.91 9.82
C SER A 281 11.20 -5.25 11.00
N VAL A 282 10.34 -4.32 11.41
CA VAL A 282 9.25 -4.57 12.39
C VAL A 282 7.88 -4.28 11.76
N THR A 283 7.75 -3.21 10.97
CA THR A 283 6.50 -2.77 10.32
C THR A 283 6.03 -3.73 9.21
N LYS A 284 6.84 -4.72 8.80
CA LYS A 284 6.53 -5.69 7.71
C LYS A 284 5.68 -5.08 6.59
N CYS A 285 6.22 -4.14 5.79
CA CYS A 285 5.39 -3.42 4.80
C CYS A 285 4.55 -4.38 3.94
N LEU A 286 5.15 -5.49 3.49
CA LEU A 286 4.48 -6.63 2.88
C LEU A 286 3.92 -7.58 3.96
N ARG A 287 2.66 -7.37 4.34
CA ARG A 287 1.96 -8.05 5.45
C ARG A 287 0.60 -8.65 5.10
N GLY A 288 0.07 -8.35 3.92
CA GLY A 288 -1.19 -8.86 3.41
C GLY A 288 -1.15 -10.35 3.03
N ALA A 289 -2.18 -10.82 2.32
CA ALA A 289 -2.35 -12.22 1.91
C ALA A 289 -1.12 -12.81 1.21
N MET A 290 -0.56 -12.10 0.23
CA MET A 290 0.69 -12.50 -0.45
C MET A 290 1.88 -12.48 0.52
N GLY A 291 1.88 -11.48 1.40
CA GLY A 291 2.93 -11.23 2.37
C GLY A 291 2.99 -12.23 3.53
N LYS A 292 1.93 -13.00 3.77
CA LYS A 292 1.86 -14.03 4.84
C LYS A 292 1.88 -15.47 4.33
N ALA A 293 1.84 -15.66 3.01
CA ALA A 293 1.80 -16.99 2.40
C ALA A 293 3.10 -17.75 2.71
N THR A 294 2.97 -18.97 3.23
CA THR A 294 4.09 -19.83 3.63
C THR A 294 3.96 -21.24 3.06
N ASP A 295 5.09 -21.91 2.84
CA ASP A 295 5.14 -23.33 2.51
C ASP A 295 4.87 -24.19 3.76
N ALA A 296 4.85 -25.52 3.60
CA ALA A 296 4.63 -26.46 4.71
C ALA A 296 5.72 -26.39 5.80
N SER A 297 6.89 -25.81 5.50
CA SER A 297 7.99 -25.62 6.44
C SER A 297 7.97 -24.25 7.11
N GLY A 298 6.99 -23.40 6.78
CA GLY A 298 6.87 -22.04 7.30
C GLY A 298 7.70 -20.99 6.56
N ASN A 299 8.36 -21.34 5.44
CA ASN A 299 9.10 -20.37 4.65
C ASN A 299 8.15 -19.50 3.83
N MET A 300 8.47 -18.22 3.71
CA MET A 300 7.67 -17.29 2.92
C MET A 300 7.67 -17.70 1.43
N LEU A 301 6.49 -17.85 0.84
CA LEU A 301 6.33 -18.19 -0.59
C LEU A 301 6.67 -17.02 -1.52
N MET A 302 6.50 -15.79 -1.03
CA MET A 302 6.68 -14.57 -1.82
C MET A 302 7.50 -13.52 -1.06
N GLY A 303 8.43 -12.88 -1.76
CA GLY A 303 9.18 -11.71 -1.31
C GLY A 303 8.75 -10.44 -2.04
N CYS A 304 9.40 -9.31 -1.74
CA CYS A 304 9.23 -8.09 -2.52
C CYS A 304 9.66 -8.32 -3.99
N GLN A 305 10.69 -9.14 -4.18
CA GLN A 305 11.27 -9.50 -5.46
C GLN A 305 10.33 -10.32 -6.34
N SER A 306 9.42 -11.10 -5.75
CA SER A 306 8.41 -11.87 -6.47
C SER A 306 7.44 -10.98 -7.25
N CYS A 307 7.37 -9.69 -6.94
CA CYS A 307 6.49 -8.73 -7.61
C CYS A 307 7.28 -7.61 -8.30
N HIS A 308 8.32 -7.08 -7.64
CA HIS A 308 9.05 -5.90 -8.13
C HIS A 308 10.39 -6.23 -8.81
N GLY A 309 10.88 -7.46 -8.65
CA GLY A 309 12.20 -7.88 -9.12
C GLY A 309 13.32 -7.50 -8.15
N LYS A 310 14.55 -7.79 -8.57
CA LYS A 310 15.77 -7.46 -7.82
C LYS A 310 16.06 -5.95 -7.80
N MET A 311 16.97 -5.52 -6.94
CA MET A 311 17.31 -4.10 -6.72
C MET A 311 17.64 -3.38 -8.04
N SER A 312 18.42 -4.01 -8.91
CA SER A 312 18.81 -3.44 -10.21
C SER A 312 17.63 -3.32 -11.18
N ALA A 313 16.61 -4.18 -11.07
CA ALA A 313 15.41 -4.11 -11.89
C ALA A 313 14.53 -2.93 -11.46
N VAL A 314 14.39 -2.71 -10.15
CA VAL A 314 13.71 -1.51 -9.60
C VAL A 314 14.46 -0.23 -9.98
N GLY A 315 15.80 -0.29 -10.02
CA GLY A 315 16.66 0.79 -10.47
C GLY A 315 16.84 0.91 -11.99
N SER A 316 16.08 0.17 -12.81
CA SER A 316 16.25 0.25 -14.27
C SER A 316 15.90 1.64 -14.81
N ALA A 317 16.67 2.10 -15.81
CA ALA A 317 16.33 3.32 -16.55
C ALA A 317 15.02 3.21 -17.35
N SER A 318 14.60 1.98 -17.66
CA SER A 318 13.31 1.72 -18.32
C SER A 318 12.12 1.72 -17.37
N ARG A 319 12.36 1.83 -16.04
CA ARG A 319 11.30 1.80 -15.03
C ARG A 319 10.94 3.20 -14.52
N THR A 320 9.68 3.56 -14.65
CA THR A 320 9.07 4.75 -14.06
C THR A 320 8.58 4.44 -12.65
N GLY A 321 9.40 4.73 -11.63
CA GLY A 321 9.06 4.44 -10.23
C GLY A 321 7.76 5.12 -9.77
N TRP A 322 7.05 4.50 -8.82
CA TRP A 322 5.71 4.87 -8.31
C TRP A 322 4.53 4.71 -9.28
N LEU A 323 4.82 4.59 -10.59
CA LEU A 323 3.82 4.46 -11.65
C LEU A 323 3.83 3.09 -12.33
N GLN A 324 5.00 2.45 -12.45
CA GLN A 324 5.13 1.05 -12.87
C GLN A 324 5.25 0.14 -11.66
N GLU A 325 4.08 -0.28 -11.18
CA GLU A 325 3.91 -1.19 -10.06
C GLU A 325 3.31 -2.54 -10.51
N PRO A 326 3.42 -3.59 -9.67
CA PRO A 326 2.87 -4.89 -9.98
C PRO A 326 1.36 -4.84 -10.22
N THR A 327 0.89 -5.63 -11.18
CA THR A 327 -0.52 -5.75 -11.50
C THR A 327 -1.06 -7.12 -11.09
N CYS A 328 -2.34 -7.16 -10.72
CA CYS A 328 -2.99 -8.36 -10.20
C CYS A 328 -2.96 -9.52 -11.21
N GLN A 329 -3.20 -9.22 -12.49
CA GLN A 329 -3.27 -10.23 -13.55
C GLN A 329 -1.94 -10.91 -13.83
N SER A 330 -0.80 -10.36 -13.41
CA SER A 330 0.48 -11.06 -13.55
C SER A 330 0.55 -12.34 -12.71
N CYS A 331 -0.29 -12.47 -11.66
CA CYS A 331 -0.44 -13.70 -10.89
C CYS A 331 -1.83 -14.31 -10.93
N HIS A 332 -2.89 -13.51 -11.15
CA HIS A 332 -4.28 -13.94 -11.06
C HIS A 332 -4.93 -14.02 -12.44
N HIS A 333 -4.97 -15.22 -13.00
CA HIS A 333 -5.51 -15.50 -14.34
C HIS A 333 -6.05 -16.94 -14.37
N ASP A 334 -7.03 -17.24 -15.22
CA ASP A 334 -7.50 -18.59 -15.53
C ASP A 334 -7.88 -19.46 -14.31
N GLY A 335 -8.26 -18.83 -13.19
CA GLY A 335 -8.51 -19.51 -11.90
C GLY A 335 -7.25 -19.95 -11.15
N ILE A 336 -6.08 -19.56 -11.62
CA ILE A 336 -4.74 -19.86 -11.11
C ILE A 336 -4.19 -18.68 -10.29
N ARG A 337 -3.24 -18.97 -9.40
CA ARG A 337 -2.51 -17.99 -8.59
C ARG A 337 -1.01 -18.29 -8.62
N GLU A 338 -0.27 -17.49 -9.37
CA GLU A 338 1.19 -17.59 -9.41
C GLU A 338 1.83 -17.11 -8.10
N THR A 339 2.96 -17.70 -7.74
CA THR A 339 3.80 -17.24 -6.62
C THR A 339 4.90 -16.27 -7.05
N ASN A 340 4.98 -15.95 -8.35
CA ASN A 340 5.90 -14.98 -8.89
C ASN A 340 5.24 -14.26 -10.07
N ALA A 341 5.20 -12.93 -10.01
CA ALA A 341 4.61 -12.09 -11.05
C ALA A 341 5.56 -11.88 -12.24
N LEU A 342 6.80 -12.36 -12.16
CA LEU A 342 7.87 -12.05 -13.10
C LEU A 342 8.39 -13.30 -13.81
N ASN A 343 8.72 -13.15 -15.09
CA ASN A 343 9.45 -14.18 -15.83
C ASN A 343 10.95 -14.18 -15.47
N ALA A 344 11.70 -15.13 -16.05
CA ALA A 344 13.15 -15.29 -15.80
C ALA A 344 13.99 -14.03 -16.13
N SER A 345 13.50 -13.17 -17.02
CA SER A 345 14.14 -11.89 -17.38
C SER A 345 13.75 -10.74 -16.45
N GLY A 346 12.90 -10.99 -15.45
CA GLY A 346 12.41 -9.97 -14.51
C GLY A 346 11.28 -9.09 -15.05
N ASN A 347 10.66 -9.45 -16.17
CA ASN A 347 9.52 -8.73 -16.73
C ASN A 347 8.19 -9.30 -16.19
N PRO A 348 7.16 -8.47 -15.98
CA PRO A 348 5.84 -8.94 -15.58
C PRO A 348 5.27 -10.01 -16.52
N LEU A 349 4.67 -11.05 -15.94
CA LEU A 349 3.89 -12.04 -16.68
C LEU A 349 2.63 -11.38 -17.24
N ALA A 350 2.27 -11.77 -18.46
CA ALA A 350 1.13 -11.25 -19.18
C ALA A 350 0.21 -12.40 -19.60
N TRP A 351 -1.07 -12.24 -19.31
CA TRP A 351 -2.12 -13.23 -19.54
C TRP A 351 -3.31 -12.56 -20.22
N ASN A 352 -4.08 -13.34 -20.99
CA ASN A 352 -5.26 -12.83 -21.68
C ASN A 352 -6.46 -12.66 -20.73
N ASP A 353 -6.51 -13.43 -19.64
CA ASP A 353 -7.56 -13.28 -18.64
C ASP A 353 -7.42 -11.97 -17.87
N THR A 354 -8.48 -11.18 -17.88
CA THR A 354 -8.55 -9.86 -17.26
C THR A 354 -9.51 -9.80 -16.08
N ARG A 355 -10.10 -10.93 -15.65
CA ARG A 355 -11.11 -10.97 -14.58
C ARG A 355 -10.63 -10.37 -13.25
N PHE A 356 -9.34 -10.51 -12.96
CA PHE A 356 -8.71 -9.95 -11.76
C PHE A 356 -7.78 -8.78 -12.07
N ALA A 357 -7.76 -8.28 -13.30
CA ALA A 357 -6.80 -7.27 -13.71
C ALA A 357 -7.05 -5.93 -13.02
N THR A 358 -5.95 -5.22 -12.70
CA THR A 358 -6.00 -3.78 -12.46
C THR A 358 -6.52 -3.07 -13.70
N ASN A 359 -7.24 -1.95 -13.54
CA ASN A 359 -7.74 -1.22 -14.70
C ASN A 359 -6.59 -0.64 -15.52
N ALA A 360 -6.74 -0.69 -16.85
CA ALA A 360 -5.80 -0.05 -17.75
C ALA A 360 -5.88 1.48 -17.63
N ASN A 361 -4.74 2.16 -17.73
CA ASN A 361 -4.65 3.62 -17.73
C ASN A 361 -5.23 4.30 -16.47
N ALA A 362 -5.15 3.62 -15.32
CA ALA A 362 -5.57 4.13 -14.02
C ALA A 362 -4.33 4.38 -13.14
N PRO A 363 -3.99 5.65 -12.79
CA PRO A 363 -4.81 6.87 -12.94
C PRO A 363 -4.60 7.62 -14.26
N MET A 364 -3.63 7.23 -15.08
CA MET A 364 -3.31 7.94 -16.32
C MET A 364 -2.81 6.97 -17.40
N ALA A 365 -2.80 7.44 -18.65
CA ALA A 365 -2.38 6.66 -19.80
C ALA A 365 -1.01 5.98 -19.60
N GLY A 366 -0.96 4.67 -19.89
CA GLY A 366 0.25 3.85 -19.81
C GLY A 366 0.53 3.21 -18.45
N TYR A 367 -0.28 3.47 -17.41
CA TYR A 367 -0.06 2.93 -16.06
C TYR A 367 -1.32 2.28 -15.48
N ASN A 368 -1.13 1.18 -14.74
CA ASN A 368 -2.20 0.34 -14.23
C ASN A 368 -2.00 0.10 -12.73
N LEU A 369 -2.50 1.02 -11.90
CA LEU A 369 -2.25 1.01 -10.47
C LEU A 369 -3.45 0.47 -9.70
N TYR A 370 -3.17 -0.52 -8.84
CA TYR A 370 -4.14 -1.14 -7.94
C TYR A 370 -4.95 -0.12 -7.13
N ARG A 371 -4.26 0.86 -6.51
CA ARG A 371 -4.88 1.87 -5.63
C ARG A 371 -5.84 2.84 -6.33
N PHE A 372 -5.90 2.82 -7.66
CA PHE A 372 -6.83 3.60 -8.48
C PHE A 372 -7.77 2.73 -9.31
N SER A 373 -7.67 1.39 -9.17
CA SER A 373 -8.49 0.45 -9.90
C SER A 373 -9.82 0.23 -9.18
N LYS A 374 -10.88 0.15 -9.98
CA LYS A 374 -12.27 -0.10 -9.57
C LYS A 374 -12.77 -1.42 -10.13
N GLY A 375 -13.79 -1.97 -9.47
CA GLY A 375 -14.48 -3.18 -9.87
C GLY A 375 -15.98 -3.08 -9.65
N HIS A 376 -16.52 -4.03 -8.88
CA HIS A 376 -17.96 -4.21 -8.67
C HIS A 376 -18.64 -2.92 -8.16
N GLY A 377 -19.63 -2.42 -8.90
CA GLY A 377 -20.39 -1.23 -8.53
C GLY A 377 -19.58 0.07 -8.49
N GLY A 378 -18.39 0.11 -9.09
CA GLY A 378 -17.50 1.27 -9.04
C GLY A 378 -16.66 1.39 -7.76
N LEU A 379 -16.74 0.39 -6.87
CA LEU A 379 -15.89 0.32 -5.68
C LEU A 379 -14.42 0.17 -6.08
N GLN A 380 -13.54 0.87 -5.38
CA GLN A 380 -12.10 0.67 -5.47
C GLN A 380 -11.71 -0.74 -5.04
N CYS A 381 -10.69 -1.31 -5.66
CA CYS A 381 -10.15 -2.61 -5.27
C CYS A 381 -9.80 -2.64 -3.77
N GLU A 382 -9.17 -1.57 -3.26
CA GLU A 382 -8.77 -1.47 -1.86
C GLU A 382 -9.95 -1.44 -0.88
N ALA A 383 -11.16 -1.05 -1.32
CA ALA A 383 -12.35 -1.07 -0.47
C ALA A 383 -12.76 -2.51 -0.09
N CYS A 384 -12.55 -3.48 -0.99
CA CYS A 384 -12.85 -4.88 -0.73
C CYS A 384 -11.62 -5.69 -0.28
N HIS A 385 -10.45 -5.36 -0.84
CA HIS A 385 -9.24 -6.16 -0.68
C HIS A 385 -8.28 -5.61 0.37
N GLY A 386 -8.39 -4.35 0.81
CA GLY A 386 -7.42 -3.69 1.69
C GLY A 386 -6.34 -2.92 0.92
N ALA A 387 -5.49 -2.18 1.61
CA ALA A 387 -4.47 -1.35 0.96
C ALA A 387 -3.35 -2.20 0.31
N THR A 388 -2.61 -1.62 -0.65
CA THR A 388 -1.42 -2.25 -1.23
C THR A 388 -0.47 -2.76 -0.14
N HIS A 389 0.04 -3.97 -0.33
CA HIS A 389 0.88 -4.71 0.63
C HIS A 389 0.21 -5.12 1.96
N ALA A 390 -1.04 -4.72 2.19
CA ALA A 390 -1.86 -5.05 3.35
C ALA A 390 -3.17 -5.74 2.96
N GLU A 391 -3.24 -6.30 1.75
CA GLU A 391 -4.43 -6.99 1.28
C GLU A 391 -4.89 -8.09 2.24
N TYR A 392 -6.20 -8.20 2.44
CA TYR A 392 -6.76 -9.05 3.47
C TYR A 392 -6.62 -10.56 3.17
N PRO A 393 -6.50 -11.39 4.21
CA PRO A 393 -6.27 -11.00 5.59
C PRO A 393 -4.81 -10.57 5.80
N SER A 394 -4.60 -9.46 6.51
CA SER A 394 -3.28 -9.02 6.95
C SER A 394 -2.79 -9.85 8.13
N SER A 395 -1.47 -9.92 8.30
CA SER A 395 -0.81 -10.44 9.51
C SER A 395 -0.92 -9.50 10.71
N HIS A 396 -1.37 -8.25 10.52
CA HIS A 396 -1.58 -7.30 11.61
C HIS A 396 -3.07 -7.10 11.89
N VAL A 397 -3.43 -7.14 13.17
CA VAL A 397 -4.82 -7.11 13.62
C VAL A 397 -5.54 -5.81 13.24
N ASN A 398 -4.87 -4.66 13.35
CA ASN A 398 -5.47 -3.36 13.07
C ASN A 398 -5.87 -3.20 11.60
N ASP A 399 -5.11 -3.77 10.65
CA ASP A 399 -5.52 -3.75 9.23
C ASP A 399 -6.84 -4.50 9.02
N ASN A 400 -7.04 -5.61 9.73
CA ASN A 400 -8.22 -6.46 9.53
C ASN A 400 -9.51 -5.85 10.12
N VAL A 401 -9.43 -4.79 10.93
CA VAL A 401 -10.58 -4.21 11.64
C VAL A 401 -11.70 -3.82 10.68
N LEU A 402 -11.39 -3.16 9.56
CA LEU A 402 -12.40 -2.78 8.58
C LEU A 402 -13.17 -4.00 8.04
N SER A 403 -12.44 -5.05 7.66
CA SER A 403 -13.07 -6.28 7.16
C SER A 403 -13.92 -6.96 8.23
N MET A 404 -13.43 -7.04 9.47
CA MET A 404 -14.18 -7.64 10.58
C MET A 404 -15.45 -6.86 10.90
N ASP A 405 -15.38 -5.54 10.96
CA ASP A 405 -16.54 -4.67 11.21
C ASP A 405 -17.60 -4.80 10.10
N THR A 406 -17.15 -5.06 8.87
CA THR A 406 -18.03 -5.08 7.69
C THR A 406 -18.70 -6.44 7.44
N GLN A 407 -18.00 -7.55 7.63
CA GLN A 407 -18.50 -8.90 7.31
C GLN A 407 -18.40 -9.92 8.44
N GLY A 408 -17.93 -9.52 9.63
CA GLY A 408 -17.84 -10.39 10.80
C GLY A 408 -16.61 -11.31 10.84
N HIS A 409 -15.70 -11.22 9.86
CA HIS A 409 -14.43 -11.95 9.87
C HIS A 409 -13.32 -11.20 9.14
N ALA A 410 -12.06 -11.55 9.45
CA ALA A 410 -10.90 -11.04 8.73
C ALA A 410 -10.80 -11.68 7.33
N GLY A 411 -10.64 -10.86 6.29
CA GLY A 411 -10.51 -11.34 4.92
C GLY A 411 -10.98 -10.33 3.88
N THR A 412 -10.75 -10.63 2.60
CA THR A 412 -11.36 -9.86 1.51
C THR A 412 -12.87 -9.80 1.72
N ILE A 413 -13.48 -8.64 1.50
CA ILE A 413 -14.93 -8.48 1.66
C ILE A 413 -15.63 -9.29 0.56
N THR A 414 -16.26 -10.39 0.95
CA THR A 414 -16.93 -11.34 0.04
C THR A 414 -18.39 -11.61 0.41
N GLU A 415 -18.82 -11.22 1.61
CA GLU A 415 -20.21 -11.39 2.03
C GLU A 415 -21.10 -10.29 1.44
N CYS A 416 -21.87 -10.62 0.40
CA CYS A 416 -22.70 -9.65 -0.31
C CYS A 416 -23.67 -8.89 0.60
N GLY A 417 -24.14 -9.55 1.68
CA GLY A 417 -25.03 -8.96 2.68
C GLY A 417 -24.43 -7.76 3.42
N SER A 418 -23.10 -7.61 3.44
CA SER A 418 -22.43 -6.45 4.02
C SER A 418 -22.73 -5.15 3.27
N CYS A 419 -23.02 -5.23 1.97
CA CYS A 419 -23.28 -4.07 1.11
C CYS A 419 -24.67 -4.08 0.49
N HIS A 420 -25.38 -5.21 0.49
CA HIS A 420 -26.71 -5.37 -0.09
C HIS A 420 -27.68 -5.89 0.96
N LYS A 421 -28.61 -5.01 1.39
CA LYS A 421 -29.70 -5.38 2.31
C LYS A 421 -30.54 -6.54 1.75
N THR A 422 -30.76 -6.51 0.43
CA THR A 422 -31.31 -7.62 -0.33
C THR A 422 -30.30 -8.02 -1.39
N VAL A 423 -29.67 -9.19 -1.22
CA VAL A 423 -28.68 -9.70 -2.18
C VAL A 423 -29.38 -10.09 -3.48
N PRO A 424 -29.07 -9.46 -4.64
CA PRO A 424 -29.65 -9.84 -5.92
C PRO A 424 -29.30 -11.29 -6.27
N LEU A 425 -30.23 -12.03 -6.88
CA LEU A 425 -29.98 -13.36 -7.43
C LEU A 425 -29.37 -13.22 -8.83
N THR A 426 -28.09 -13.55 -8.99
CA THR A 426 -27.35 -13.39 -10.25
C THR A 426 -26.40 -14.56 -10.47
N LEU A 427 -26.16 -14.92 -11.74
CA LEU A 427 -25.16 -15.91 -12.16
C LEU A 427 -23.73 -15.33 -12.17
N ASN A 428 -23.57 -14.05 -12.49
CA ASN A 428 -22.25 -13.43 -12.66
C ASN A 428 -22.24 -11.93 -12.38
N GLY A 429 -23.24 -11.41 -11.66
CA GLY A 429 -23.40 -9.99 -11.37
C GLY A 429 -22.52 -9.49 -10.20
N GLY A 430 -21.90 -10.41 -9.46
CA GLY A 430 -20.98 -10.09 -8.37
C GLY A 430 -19.57 -9.70 -8.83
N PRO A 431 -18.67 -9.36 -7.89
CA PRO A 431 -17.26 -9.08 -8.19
C PRO A 431 -16.63 -10.29 -8.90
N HIS A 432 -15.76 -10.04 -9.88
CA HIS A 432 -15.05 -11.08 -10.63
C HIS A 432 -15.97 -12.15 -11.29
N GLY A 433 -17.22 -11.80 -11.58
CA GLY A 433 -18.19 -12.73 -12.16
C GLY A 433 -18.74 -13.74 -11.15
N MET A 434 -18.65 -13.45 -9.85
CA MET A 434 -19.21 -14.29 -8.79
C MET A 434 -20.75 -14.27 -8.84
N HIS A 435 -21.35 -15.42 -8.54
CA HIS A 435 -22.79 -15.57 -8.37
C HIS A 435 -23.21 -15.32 -6.91
N THR A 436 -24.52 -15.16 -6.71
CA THR A 436 -25.13 -15.11 -5.37
C THR A 436 -24.84 -16.40 -4.60
N THR A 437 -24.57 -16.33 -3.29
CA THR A 437 -24.26 -17.54 -2.51
C THR A 437 -25.39 -17.89 -1.51
N GLY A 438 -25.55 -19.18 -1.19
CA GLY A 438 -26.52 -19.65 -0.18
C GLY A 438 -27.79 -20.27 -0.78
N ASN A 439 -28.81 -20.48 0.05
CA ASN A 439 -30.00 -21.25 -0.32
C ASN A 439 -30.75 -20.68 -1.53
N ALA A 440 -30.86 -19.36 -1.65
CA ALA A 440 -31.51 -18.72 -2.81
C ALA A 440 -30.83 -19.11 -4.14
N TRP A 441 -29.50 -19.17 -4.15
CA TRP A 441 -28.74 -19.65 -5.30
C TRP A 441 -28.96 -21.14 -5.54
N VAL A 442 -28.88 -21.96 -4.50
CA VAL A 442 -29.04 -23.42 -4.63
C VAL A 442 -30.40 -23.79 -5.20
N SER A 443 -31.47 -23.08 -4.82
CA SER A 443 -32.79 -23.31 -5.42
C SER A 443 -32.89 -22.92 -6.90
N ALA A 444 -32.12 -21.93 -7.34
CA ALA A 444 -32.23 -21.34 -8.67
C ALA A 444 -31.15 -21.80 -9.67
N HIS A 445 -30.02 -22.32 -9.20
CA HIS A 445 -28.87 -22.60 -10.06
C HIS A 445 -29.17 -23.67 -11.13
N LYS A 446 -30.12 -24.58 -10.87
CA LYS A 446 -30.55 -25.58 -11.86
C LYS A 446 -31.06 -24.94 -13.16
N ASP A 447 -31.76 -23.82 -13.06
CA ASP A 447 -32.29 -23.13 -14.23
C ASP A 447 -31.19 -22.34 -14.95
N GLN A 448 -30.17 -21.89 -14.20
CA GLN A 448 -28.96 -21.29 -14.78
C GLN A 448 -28.12 -22.32 -15.53
N VAL A 449 -27.97 -23.53 -14.99
CA VAL A 449 -27.26 -24.63 -15.67
C VAL A 449 -28.00 -25.06 -16.93
N LYS A 450 -29.35 -25.12 -16.90
CA LYS A 450 -30.15 -25.42 -18.09
C LYS A 450 -30.00 -24.37 -19.19
N SER A 451 -29.90 -23.09 -18.83
CA SER A 451 -29.87 -21.99 -19.80
C SER A 451 -28.47 -21.69 -20.33
N ALA A 452 -27.45 -21.70 -19.47
CA ALA A 452 -26.08 -21.30 -19.80
C ALA A 452 -25.09 -22.47 -19.89
N GLY A 453 -25.52 -23.68 -19.52
CA GLY A 453 -24.66 -24.86 -19.43
C GLY A 453 -23.73 -24.84 -18.21
N SER A 454 -23.36 -26.02 -17.73
CA SER A 454 -22.44 -26.18 -16.59
C SER A 454 -21.04 -25.64 -16.89
N GLN A 455 -20.63 -25.60 -18.16
CA GLN A 455 -19.32 -25.08 -18.57
C GLN A 455 -19.08 -23.63 -18.10
N SER A 456 -20.13 -22.82 -17.96
CA SER A 456 -20.05 -21.46 -17.43
C SER A 456 -19.49 -21.38 -16.00
N CYS A 457 -19.58 -22.47 -15.22
CA CYS A 457 -19.10 -22.54 -13.85
C CYS A 457 -17.62 -22.94 -13.74
N THR A 458 -17.01 -23.46 -14.81
CA THR A 458 -15.69 -24.11 -14.77
C THR A 458 -14.55 -23.16 -14.43
N TYR A 459 -14.71 -21.86 -14.67
CA TYR A 459 -13.69 -20.89 -14.27
C TYR A 459 -13.51 -20.85 -12.74
N CYS A 460 -14.61 -20.81 -11.99
CA CYS A 460 -14.57 -20.75 -10.53
C CYS A 460 -14.53 -22.15 -9.90
N HIS A 461 -15.22 -23.13 -10.49
CA HIS A 461 -15.36 -24.48 -9.93
C HIS A 461 -14.43 -25.52 -10.57
N GLY A 462 -13.55 -25.10 -11.46
CA GLY A 462 -12.56 -25.94 -12.14
C GLY A 462 -13.18 -26.79 -13.25
N ALA A 463 -12.34 -27.23 -14.19
CA ALA A 463 -12.75 -28.09 -15.32
C ALA A 463 -13.36 -29.42 -14.88
N THR A 464 -13.04 -29.89 -13.68
CA THR A 464 -13.55 -31.14 -13.09
C THR A 464 -14.77 -30.92 -12.20
N TYR A 465 -15.22 -29.68 -11.98
CA TYR A 465 -16.31 -29.31 -11.06
C TYR A 465 -16.07 -29.69 -9.59
N ARG A 466 -14.81 -29.98 -9.24
CA ARG A 466 -14.35 -30.29 -7.87
C ARG A 466 -13.90 -29.05 -7.10
N GLY A 467 -14.15 -27.88 -7.66
CA GLY A 467 -13.85 -26.59 -7.08
C GLY A 467 -12.39 -26.15 -7.22
N THR A 468 -12.16 -24.87 -6.94
CA THR A 468 -10.83 -24.24 -6.91
C THR A 468 -10.72 -23.37 -5.65
N ALA A 469 -9.62 -22.63 -5.50
CA ALA A 469 -9.52 -21.60 -4.47
C ALA A 469 -10.62 -20.51 -4.58
N LEU A 470 -11.24 -20.34 -5.77
CA LEU A 470 -12.31 -19.37 -6.01
C LEU A 470 -13.68 -19.83 -5.50
N SER A 471 -13.93 -21.14 -5.41
CA SER A 471 -15.19 -21.70 -4.91
C SER A 471 -15.19 -21.99 -3.41
N GLN A 472 -14.20 -21.48 -2.67
CA GLN A 472 -14.12 -21.66 -1.22
C GLN A 472 -15.09 -20.73 -0.49
N VAL A 473 -15.85 -21.27 0.47
CA VAL A 473 -16.59 -20.44 1.42
C VAL A 473 -15.62 -19.74 2.37
N LYS A 474 -15.91 -18.48 2.73
CA LYS A 474 -15.06 -17.71 3.67
C LYS A 474 -15.57 -17.74 5.11
N MET A 475 -16.84 -18.10 5.29
CA MET A 475 -17.44 -18.41 6.58
C MET A 475 -18.07 -19.80 6.57
N ALA A 476 -18.32 -20.34 7.76
CA ALA A 476 -19.10 -21.56 7.90
C ALA A 476 -20.54 -21.32 7.43
N ARG A 477 -21.08 -22.23 6.63
CA ARG A 477 -22.41 -22.08 6.01
C ARG A 477 -23.10 -23.42 5.89
N SER A 478 -24.40 -23.43 6.15
CA SER A 478 -25.27 -24.58 5.92
C SER A 478 -26.13 -24.30 4.68
N ILE A 479 -26.11 -25.23 3.74
CA ILE A 479 -26.87 -25.15 2.50
C ILE A 479 -27.90 -26.27 2.48
N THR A 480 -29.16 -25.91 2.31
CA THR A 480 -30.26 -26.88 2.17
C THR A 480 -30.42 -27.25 0.71
N THR A 481 -30.40 -28.56 0.44
CA THR A 481 -30.55 -29.15 -0.89
C THR A 481 -31.74 -30.11 -0.90
N GLU A 482 -32.12 -30.58 -2.09
CA GLU A 482 -33.18 -31.61 -2.25
C GLU A 482 -32.81 -32.94 -1.56
N LYS A 483 -31.51 -33.21 -1.33
CA LYS A 483 -31.00 -34.44 -0.70
C LYS A 483 -30.63 -34.28 0.78
N GLY A 484 -30.88 -33.11 1.37
CA GLY A 484 -30.55 -32.80 2.76
C GLY A 484 -29.70 -31.55 2.92
N THR A 485 -29.16 -31.34 4.12
CA THR A 485 -28.34 -30.17 4.43
C THR A 485 -26.85 -30.50 4.32
N VAL A 486 -26.12 -29.70 3.54
CA VAL A 486 -24.66 -29.76 3.44
C VAL A 486 -24.06 -28.64 4.27
N ASN A 487 -23.11 -28.98 5.14
CA ASN A 487 -22.43 -28.03 6.01
C ASN A 487 -21.01 -27.81 5.50
N TYR A 488 -20.64 -26.54 5.32
CA TYR A 488 -19.31 -26.12 4.96
C TYR A 488 -18.65 -25.40 6.13
N THR A 489 -17.39 -25.72 6.39
CA THR A 489 -16.54 -24.92 7.28
C THR A 489 -15.86 -23.80 6.49
N ALA A 490 -15.46 -22.73 7.16
CA ALA A 490 -14.66 -21.68 6.52
C ALA A 490 -13.41 -22.26 5.83
N GLY A 491 -13.14 -21.83 4.61
CA GLY A 491 -12.06 -22.33 3.76
C GLY A 491 -12.38 -23.58 2.95
N GLN A 492 -13.50 -24.25 3.20
CA GLN A 492 -13.90 -25.43 2.45
C GLN A 492 -14.33 -25.07 1.02
N THR A 493 -13.83 -25.82 0.06
CA THR A 493 -14.18 -25.70 -1.35
C THR A 493 -15.56 -26.27 -1.62
N VAL A 494 -16.42 -25.52 -2.33
CA VAL A 494 -17.73 -25.99 -2.80
C VAL A 494 -17.60 -26.68 -4.15
N THR A 495 -18.18 -27.88 -4.26
CA THR A 495 -18.13 -28.72 -5.47
C THR A 495 -19.52 -29.17 -5.91
N CYS A 496 -19.68 -29.51 -7.19
CA CYS A 496 -20.94 -30.13 -7.66
C CYS A 496 -21.16 -31.51 -7.01
N TYR A 497 -20.09 -32.18 -6.60
CA TYR A 497 -20.13 -33.53 -6.02
C TYR A 497 -20.57 -33.56 -4.55
N ASP A 498 -20.62 -32.39 -3.90
CA ASP A 498 -21.10 -32.28 -2.52
C ASP A 498 -22.61 -32.52 -2.43
N CYS A 499 -23.33 -32.29 -3.54
CA CYS A 499 -24.80 -32.38 -3.61
C CYS A 499 -25.30 -33.32 -4.73
N HIS A 500 -24.53 -33.53 -5.79
CA HIS A 500 -24.92 -34.30 -6.98
C HIS A 500 -23.86 -35.35 -7.35
N ASN A 501 -24.19 -36.26 -8.25
CA ASN A 501 -23.19 -37.15 -8.85
C ASN A 501 -22.49 -36.49 -10.06
N GLY A 502 -22.02 -35.25 -9.90
CA GLY A 502 -21.38 -34.44 -10.94
C GLY A 502 -22.25 -33.31 -11.51
N PRO A 503 -21.78 -32.62 -12.58
CA PRO A 503 -22.38 -31.37 -13.07
C PRO A 503 -23.74 -31.54 -13.76
N ASN A 504 -24.17 -32.78 -14.04
CA ASN A 504 -25.43 -33.08 -14.74
C ASN A 504 -26.61 -33.31 -13.77
N GLY A 505 -26.43 -33.05 -12.47
CA GLY A 505 -27.53 -33.00 -11.50
C GLY A 505 -28.09 -34.35 -11.03
N GLY A 506 -27.35 -35.45 -11.25
CA GLY A 506 -27.75 -36.80 -10.81
C GLY A 506 -27.96 -36.94 -9.32
#